data_AF-A0A366EZW5-F1
#
_entry.id   AF-A0A366EZW5-F1
#
_cell.length_a   1.000
_cell.length_b   1.000
_cell.length_c   1.000
_cell.angle_alpha   90.00
_cell.angle_beta   90.00
_cell.angle_gamma   90.00
#
_symmetry.space_group_name_H-M   'P 1'
#
loop_
_entity.id
_entity.type
_entity.pdbx_description
1 polymer ?
#
loop_
_entity_poly.entity_id
_entity_poly.type
_entity_poly.pdbx_seq_one_letter_code
_entity_poly.pdbx_strand_id
1 'polypeptide(L)'
;MILRKYMSLFGIGSAKIDLVLPKNSFKQGELLQGYFFLEGGIIEQKLRRVECDLVMLDNNGKEEKIIDSTTVLKSDSIKAEERNKLSFTYRIPKSLPYSEENGVRYLFKTKLTFDQGVESLDEDYITID
;
A
#
# COMPACT_ATOMS: atom_id res chain seq x y z
N MET A 1 9.28 25.54 -14.27
CA MET A 1 8.13 25.46 -13.35
C MET A 1 6.84 24.96 -14.00
N ILE A 2 6.64 25.06 -15.32
CA ILE A 2 5.45 24.50 -16.00
C ILE A 2 5.68 23.04 -16.45
N LEU A 3 6.83 22.73 -17.04
CA LEU A 3 7.14 21.39 -17.54
C LEU A 3 7.05 20.30 -16.45
N ARG A 4 7.64 20.54 -15.27
CA ARG A 4 7.57 19.63 -14.12
C ARG A 4 6.13 19.35 -13.67
N LYS A 5 5.25 20.36 -13.72
CA LYS A 5 3.83 20.23 -13.35
C LYS A 5 3.04 19.38 -14.34
N TYR A 6 3.33 19.49 -15.64
CA TYR A 6 2.70 18.62 -16.62
C TYR A 6 3.22 17.18 -16.53
N MET A 7 4.53 17.00 -16.33
CA MET A 7 5.13 15.67 -16.15
C MET A 7 4.51 14.90 -14.98
N SER A 8 4.25 15.56 -13.85
CA SER A 8 3.62 14.91 -12.70
C SER A 8 2.16 14.51 -12.94
N LEU A 9 1.41 15.24 -13.78
CA LEU A 9 0.06 14.84 -14.18
C LEU A 9 0.06 13.53 -14.99
N PHE A 10 1.14 13.23 -15.69
CA PHE A 10 1.36 11.97 -16.40
C PHE A 10 2.06 10.91 -15.53
N GLY A 11 2.15 11.12 -14.21
CA GLY A 11 2.78 10.18 -13.28
C GLY A 11 4.31 10.30 -13.18
N ILE A 12 4.96 11.06 -14.07
CA ILE A 12 6.43 11.16 -14.11
C ILE A 12 6.94 12.01 -12.93
N GLY A 13 7.74 11.39 -12.06
CA GLY A 13 8.26 12.04 -10.86
C GLY A 13 7.20 12.28 -9.78
N SER A 14 6.14 11.47 -9.77
CA SER A 14 5.11 11.53 -8.72
C SER A 14 5.63 10.99 -7.39
N ALA A 15 4.93 11.35 -6.32
CA ALA A 15 5.14 10.79 -5.01
C ALA A 15 5.01 9.26 -5.03
N LYS A 16 5.83 8.62 -4.21
CA LYS A 16 5.92 7.16 -4.07
C LYS A 16 5.47 6.72 -2.69
N ILE A 17 5.00 5.48 -2.65
CA ILE A 17 4.63 4.77 -1.43
C ILE A 17 5.36 3.44 -1.34
N ASP A 18 5.68 3.04 -0.12
CA ASP A 18 6.25 1.74 0.24
C ASP A 18 5.71 1.35 1.62
N LEU A 19 5.08 0.18 1.77
CA LEU A 19 4.62 -0.34 3.05
C LEU A 19 5.74 -1.13 3.72
N VAL A 20 6.34 -0.52 4.75
CA VAL A 20 7.41 -1.15 5.51
C VAL A 20 6.84 -1.98 6.65
N LEU A 21 7.02 -3.29 6.55
CA LEU A 21 6.66 -4.27 7.57
C LEU A 21 7.86 -4.68 8.43
N PRO A 22 7.68 -5.01 9.71
CA PRO A 22 8.76 -5.45 10.59
C PRO A 22 9.28 -6.86 10.26
N LYS A 23 8.45 -7.67 9.59
CA LYS A 23 8.69 -9.04 9.17
C LYS A 23 7.69 -9.43 8.09
N ASN A 24 7.90 -10.59 7.47
CA ASN A 24 7.09 -11.04 6.33
C ASN A 24 6.20 -12.25 6.70
N SER A 25 6.32 -12.79 7.91
CA SER A 25 5.54 -13.92 8.42
C SER A 25 4.75 -13.49 9.66
N PHE A 26 3.45 -13.78 9.67
CA PHE A 26 2.53 -13.39 10.75
C PHE A 26 1.61 -14.53 11.14
N LYS A 27 1.17 -14.52 12.40
CA LYS A 27 0.18 -15.48 12.90
C LYS A 27 -1.25 -14.97 12.72
N GLN A 28 -2.18 -15.90 12.58
CA GLN A 28 -3.61 -15.63 12.71
C GLN A 28 -3.93 -14.81 13.98
N GLY A 29 -4.64 -13.69 13.84
CA GLY A 29 -4.99 -12.82 14.96
C GLY A 29 -3.88 -11.89 15.45
N GLU A 30 -2.65 -12.02 14.93
CA GLU A 30 -1.52 -11.15 15.26
C GLU A 30 -1.83 -9.69 14.89
N LEU A 31 -1.35 -8.77 15.71
CA LEU A 31 -1.38 -7.34 15.41
C LEU A 31 -0.11 -6.96 14.67
N LEU A 32 -0.23 -6.77 13.36
CA LEU A 32 0.83 -6.23 12.52
C LEU A 32 0.93 -4.72 12.75
N GLN A 33 2.15 -4.24 13.03
CA GLN A 33 2.48 -2.82 13.19
C GLN A 33 3.60 -2.46 12.23
N GLY A 34 3.27 -1.67 11.21
CA GLY A 34 4.19 -1.19 10.19
C GLY A 34 3.99 0.29 9.93
N TYR A 35 4.50 0.77 8.81
CA TYR A 35 4.22 2.13 8.34
C TYR A 35 4.34 2.23 6.84
N PHE A 36 3.53 3.12 6.28
CA PHE A 36 3.67 3.61 4.92
C PHE A 36 4.77 4.66 4.87
N PHE A 37 5.83 4.40 4.12
CA PHE A 37 6.88 5.36 3.80
C PHE A 37 6.49 6.14 2.54
N LEU A 38 6.32 7.44 2.70
CA LEU A 38 5.90 8.36 1.66
C LEU A 38 7.10 9.18 1.21
N GLU A 39 7.41 9.18 -0.08
CA GLU A 39 8.41 10.08 -0.68
C GLU A 39 7.73 11.00 -1.68
N GLY A 40 7.81 12.31 -1.45
CA GLY A 40 7.24 13.34 -2.31
C GLY A 40 7.90 13.38 -3.68
N GLY A 41 7.10 13.73 -4.69
CA GLY A 41 7.57 13.83 -6.07
C GLY A 41 8.41 15.08 -6.36
N ILE A 42 8.55 15.39 -7.65
CA ILE A 42 9.26 16.58 -8.14
C ILE A 42 8.53 17.91 -7.89
N ILE A 43 7.25 17.83 -7.50
CA ILE A 43 6.39 18.95 -7.10
C ILE A 43 5.54 18.54 -5.91
N GLU A 44 4.95 19.52 -5.21
CA GLU A 44 3.93 19.26 -4.20
C GLU A 44 2.68 18.63 -4.84
N GLN A 45 2.15 17.58 -4.19
CA GLN A 45 0.95 16.86 -4.63
C GLN A 45 -0.01 16.67 -3.45
N LYS A 46 -1.32 16.77 -3.70
CA LYS A 46 -2.32 16.67 -2.65
C LYS A 46 -2.82 15.23 -2.53
N LEU A 47 -2.56 14.57 -1.40
CA LEU A 47 -3.04 13.23 -1.13
C LEU A 47 -4.53 13.26 -0.80
N ARG A 48 -5.32 12.44 -1.49
CA ARG A 48 -6.77 12.35 -1.31
C ARG A 48 -7.21 11.06 -0.66
N ARG A 49 -6.55 9.96 -0.99
CA ARG A 49 -6.96 8.65 -0.53
C ARG A 49 -5.76 7.73 -0.36
N VAL A 50 -5.79 6.95 0.70
CA VAL A 50 -4.93 5.79 0.93
C VAL A 50 -5.83 4.57 0.96
N GLU A 51 -5.59 3.61 0.08
CA GLU A 51 -6.30 2.33 0.01
C GLU A 51 -5.29 1.24 0.28
N CYS A 52 -5.66 0.26 1.10
CA CYS A 52 -4.84 -0.90 1.39
C CYS A 52 -5.74 -2.12 1.44
N ASP A 53 -5.54 -3.02 0.48
CA ASP A 53 -6.28 -4.27 0.35
C ASP A 53 -5.40 -5.45 0.77
N LEU A 54 -5.94 -6.33 1.60
CA LEU A 54 -5.35 -7.65 1.82
C LEU A 54 -5.91 -8.61 0.77
N VAL A 55 -5.03 -9.14 -0.07
CA VAL A 55 -5.39 -10.05 -1.16
C VAL A 55 -4.79 -11.43 -0.89
N MET A 56 -5.58 -12.46 -1.13
CA MET A 56 -5.14 -13.85 -1.16
C MET A 56 -4.96 -14.28 -2.62
N LEU A 57 -3.82 -14.88 -2.92
CA LEU A 57 -3.50 -15.50 -4.20
C LEU A 57 -3.52 -17.01 -4.06
N ASP A 58 -4.10 -17.71 -5.03
CA ASP A 58 -3.99 -19.16 -5.12
C ASP A 58 -2.54 -19.62 -5.44
N ASN A 59 -2.33 -20.95 -5.43
CA ASN A 59 -1.03 -21.57 -5.67
C ASN A 59 -0.39 -21.21 -7.01
N ASN A 60 -1.21 -20.92 -8.01
CA ASN A 60 -0.72 -20.57 -9.33
C ASN A 60 -0.62 -19.05 -9.54
N GLY A 61 -1.03 -18.24 -8.55
CA GLY A 61 -1.14 -16.78 -8.65
C GLY A 61 -2.11 -16.33 -9.75
N LYS A 62 -3.06 -17.20 -10.15
CA LYS A 62 -4.02 -16.95 -11.23
C LYS A 62 -5.31 -16.34 -10.70
N GLU A 63 -5.68 -16.69 -9.47
CA GLU A 63 -6.89 -16.18 -8.84
C GLU A 63 -6.52 -15.27 -7.67
N GLU A 64 -7.01 -14.03 -7.75
CA GLU A 64 -6.93 -13.06 -6.66
C GLU A 64 -8.27 -12.98 -5.94
N LYS A 65 -8.25 -13.04 -4.62
CA LYS A 65 -9.41 -12.80 -3.77
C LYS A 65 -9.10 -11.69 -2.77
N ILE A 66 -9.84 -10.59 -2.85
CA ILE A 66 -9.80 -9.55 -1.82
C ILE A 66 -10.41 -10.13 -0.53
N ILE A 67 -9.61 -10.13 0.53
CA ILE A 67 -10.01 -10.59 1.87
C ILE A 67 -10.58 -9.42 2.66
N ASP A 68 -9.89 -8.29 2.61
CA ASP A 68 -10.22 -7.10 3.39
C ASP A 68 -9.73 -5.86 2.65
N SER A 69 -10.42 -4.73 2.86
CA SER A 69 -10.14 -3.46 2.21
C SER A 69 -10.28 -2.33 3.21
N THR A 70 -9.24 -1.51 3.33
CA THR A 70 -9.25 -0.30 4.15
C THR A 70 -9.02 0.93 3.29
N THR A 71 -9.91 1.91 3.39
CA THR A 71 -9.79 3.19 2.71
C THR A 71 -9.78 4.33 3.72
N VAL A 72 -8.76 5.19 3.64
CA VAL A 72 -8.64 6.40 4.46
C VAL A 72 -8.64 7.62 3.54
N LEU A 73 -9.57 8.53 3.79
CA LEU A 73 -9.58 9.84 3.12
C LEU A 73 -8.59 10.78 3.79
N LYS A 74 -7.84 11.51 2.96
CA LYS A 74 -6.82 12.47 3.38
C LYS A 74 -7.02 13.79 2.66
N SER A 75 -6.54 14.86 3.29
CA SER A 75 -6.54 16.22 2.73
C SER A 75 -5.17 16.89 2.83
N ASP A 76 -4.17 16.14 3.26
CA ASP A 76 -2.80 16.60 3.46
C ASP A 76 -2.08 16.76 2.10
N SER A 77 -1.17 17.73 2.02
CA SER A 77 -0.23 17.86 0.90
C SER A 77 1.07 17.16 1.24
N ILE A 78 1.66 16.47 0.28
CA ILE A 78 3.04 15.98 0.35
C ILE A 78 3.91 16.96 -0.45
N LYS A 79 4.88 17.60 0.21
CA LYS A 79 5.79 18.55 -0.47
C LYS A 79 6.75 17.81 -1.38
N ALA A 80 7.35 18.55 -2.31
CA ALA A 80 8.38 18.00 -3.19
C ALA A 80 9.53 17.42 -2.37
N GLU A 81 9.95 16.20 -2.70
CA GLU A 81 11.05 15.45 -2.05
C GLU A 81 10.88 15.23 -0.53
N GLU A 82 9.70 15.52 0.03
CA GLU A 82 9.42 15.30 1.45
C GLU A 82 9.38 13.81 1.76
N ARG A 83 9.91 13.43 2.94
CA ARG A 83 9.82 12.07 3.46
C ARG A 83 8.93 12.05 4.68
N ASN A 84 7.89 11.23 4.64
CA ASN A 84 6.94 11.11 5.72
C ASN A 84 6.65 9.63 6.03
N LYS A 85 6.19 9.36 7.26
CA LYS A 85 5.75 8.03 7.70
C LYS A 85 4.33 8.11 8.21
N LEU A 86 3.45 7.30 7.64
CA LEU A 86 2.08 7.11 8.14
C LEU A 86 2.00 5.74 8.81
N SER A 87 1.70 5.72 10.11
CA SER A 87 1.60 4.46 10.85
C SER A 87 0.49 3.57 10.28
N PHE A 88 0.81 2.29 10.12
CA PHE A 88 -0.10 1.26 9.67
C PHE A 88 -0.24 0.21 10.76
N THR A 89 -1.49 -0.13 11.09
CA THR A 89 -1.76 -1.20 12.06
C THR A 89 -2.91 -2.01 11.52
N TYR A 90 -2.70 -3.32 11.47
CA TYR A 90 -3.65 -4.26 10.91
C TYR A 90 -3.70 -5.52 11.77
N ARG A 91 -4.90 -6.06 11.99
CA ARG A 91 -5.04 -7.32 12.71
C ARG A 91 -5.30 -8.43 11.71
N ILE A 92 -4.39 -9.38 11.62
CA ILE A 92 -4.53 -10.55 10.75
C ILE A 92 -5.82 -11.29 11.13
N PRO A 93 -6.77 -11.51 10.19
CA PRO A 93 -7.99 -12.26 10.48
C PRO A 93 -7.65 -13.69 10.93
N LYS A 94 -8.33 -14.16 11.99
CA LYS A 94 -8.13 -15.52 12.51
C LYS A 94 -8.64 -16.62 11.56
N SER A 95 -9.45 -16.25 10.58
CA SER A 95 -10.05 -17.17 9.61
C SER A 95 -9.19 -17.40 8.38
N LEU A 96 -8.01 -16.79 8.28
CA LEU A 96 -7.14 -16.96 7.12
C LEU A 96 -6.50 -18.35 7.09
N PRO A 97 -6.58 -19.08 5.96
CA PRO A 97 -5.77 -20.27 5.75
C PRO A 97 -4.27 -20.05 6.00
N TYR A 98 -3.58 -21.06 6.52
CA TYR A 98 -2.12 -21.07 6.60
C TYR A 98 -1.51 -21.18 5.21
N SER A 99 -0.46 -20.40 4.95
CA SER A 99 0.15 -20.28 3.62
C SER A 99 0.86 -21.55 3.13
N GLU A 100 1.51 -22.32 4.02
CA GLU A 100 2.19 -23.54 3.57
C GLU A 100 1.19 -24.69 3.37
N GLU A 101 0.28 -24.88 4.32
CA GLU A 101 -0.67 -26.02 4.32
C GLU A 101 -1.63 -25.98 3.13
N ASN A 102 -2.07 -24.79 2.74
CA ASN A 102 -3.05 -24.63 1.65
C ASN A 102 -2.34 -24.35 0.31
N GLY A 103 -1.00 -24.25 0.35
CA GLY A 103 -0.32 -23.30 -0.50
C GLY A 103 -1.05 -21.94 -0.39
N VAL A 104 -1.22 -21.08 -1.36
CA VAL A 104 -1.75 -19.71 -1.13
C VAL A 104 -0.73 -18.74 -0.54
N ARG A 105 -0.77 -17.52 -1.07
CA ARG A 105 0.07 -16.39 -0.66
C ARG A 105 -0.82 -15.21 -0.35
N TYR A 106 -0.35 -14.34 0.54
CA TYR A 106 -1.04 -13.11 0.85
C TYR A 106 -0.20 -11.93 0.42
N LEU A 107 -0.86 -10.86 0.02
CA LEU A 107 -0.18 -9.60 -0.25
C LEU A 107 -1.05 -8.41 0.12
N PHE A 108 -0.41 -7.33 0.55
CA PHE A 108 -1.06 -6.03 0.68
C PHE A 108 -0.90 -5.26 -0.61
N LYS A 109 -2.02 -4.85 -1.23
CA LYS A 109 -2.02 -3.89 -2.33
C LYS A 109 -2.30 -2.50 -1.78
N THR A 110 -1.32 -1.63 -1.82
CA THR A 110 -1.46 -0.25 -1.37
C THR A 110 -1.59 0.68 -2.56
N LYS A 111 -2.56 1.59 -2.48
CA LYS A 111 -2.80 2.60 -3.51
C LYS A 111 -2.98 3.97 -2.88
N LEU A 112 -2.16 4.91 -3.32
CA LEU A 112 -2.37 6.33 -3.07
C LEU A 112 -3.04 6.97 -4.27
N THR A 113 -4.07 7.77 -4.00
CA THR A 113 -4.69 8.63 -4.99
C THR A 113 -4.44 10.08 -4.64
N PHE A 114 -3.80 10.80 -5.55
CA PHE A 114 -3.55 12.23 -5.46
C PHE A 114 -4.60 13.03 -6.22
N ASP A 115 -4.53 14.35 -6.12
CA ASP A 115 -5.35 15.21 -6.97
C ASP A 115 -5.04 14.99 -8.46
N GLN A 116 -6.02 15.30 -9.31
CA GLN A 116 -5.94 15.07 -10.77
C GLN A 116 -5.81 13.59 -11.18
N GLY A 117 -6.09 12.64 -10.26
CA GLY A 117 -6.16 11.22 -10.58
C GLY A 117 -4.79 10.53 -10.72
N VAL A 118 -3.72 11.18 -10.28
CA VAL A 118 -2.39 10.54 -10.23
C VAL A 118 -2.40 9.48 -9.13
N GLU A 119 -1.85 8.32 -9.44
CA GLU A 119 -1.84 7.16 -8.53
C GLU A 119 -0.42 6.68 -8.27
N SER A 120 -0.19 6.17 -7.07
CA SER A 120 1.02 5.45 -6.70
C SER A 120 0.61 4.11 -6.10
N LEU A 121 1.25 3.03 -6.54
CA LEU A 121 0.89 1.66 -6.20
C LEU A 121 2.08 0.95 -5.57
N ASP A 122 1.79 0.04 -4.66
CA ASP A 122 2.77 -0.77 -3.95
C ASP A 122 2.18 -2.13 -3.57
N GLU A 123 3.01 -3.16 -3.53
CA GLU A 123 2.62 -4.55 -3.30
C GLU A 123 3.61 -5.27 -2.37
N ASP A 124 3.14 -5.70 -1.20
CA ASP A 124 3.96 -6.39 -0.20
C ASP A 124 3.44 -7.79 0.10
N TYR A 125 4.27 -8.80 -0.17
CA TYR A 125 3.94 -10.19 0.15
C TYR A 125 4.14 -10.51 1.64
N ILE A 126 3.21 -11.27 2.19
CA ILE A 126 3.30 -11.85 3.53
C ILE A 126 2.93 -13.34 3.51
N THR A 127 3.38 -14.06 4.52
CA THR A 127 2.94 -15.43 4.83
C THR A 127 2.19 -15.48 6.14
N ILE A 128 1.21 -16.38 6.22
CA ILE A 128 0.46 -16.68 7.43
C ILE A 128 0.88 -18.06 7.96
N ASP A 129 1.47 -18.06 9.16
CA ASP A 129 2.06 -19.22 9.83
C ASP A 129 1.32 -19.59 11.14
#